data_AF-A0A1F5Y9Q5-F1
#
_entry.id   AF-A0A1F5Y9Q5-F1
#
_cell.length_a   1.000
_cell.length_b   1.000
_cell.length_c   1.000
_cell.angle_alpha   90.00
_cell.angle_beta   90.00
_cell.angle_gamma   90.00
#
_symmetry.space_group_name_H-M   'P 1'
#
loop_
_entity.id
_entity.type
_entity.pdbx_description
1 polymer ?
#
loop_
_entity_poly.entity_id
_entity_poly.type
_entity_poly.pdbx_seq_one_letter_code
_entity_poly.pdbx_strand_id
1 'polypeptide(L)'
;MADAITQKLAGTSLEDHEDFMGATRAYRGEIISYIEARGGFDTRRWFTDDPPDQEPLVLEPATFDRNRMDMERAWAMLAAAEQDRSRILNLSDIPWFRFYPATVFESVGRASGDLASLAGLNIFLFVFFLWAFSRYDCR
;
A
#
# COMPACT_ATOMS: atom_id res chain seq x y z
N MET A 1 8.20 -24.82 -12.39
CA MET A 1 9.54 -24.24 -12.13
C MET A 1 9.77 -23.00 -12.97
N ALA A 2 9.58 -23.05 -14.30
CA ALA A 2 9.69 -21.87 -15.16
C ALA A 2 8.75 -20.71 -14.76
N ASP A 3 7.47 -20.99 -14.47
CA ASP A 3 6.51 -19.96 -14.05
C ASP A 3 6.91 -19.23 -12.76
N ALA A 4 7.47 -19.96 -11.79
CA ALA A 4 7.91 -19.37 -10.53
C ALA A 4 9.10 -18.40 -10.73
N ILE A 5 10.02 -18.73 -11.64
CA ILE A 5 11.13 -17.85 -12.02
C ILE A 5 10.58 -16.60 -12.73
N THR A 6 9.64 -16.78 -13.67
CA THR A 6 9.01 -15.67 -14.39
C THR A 6 8.28 -14.72 -13.43
N GLN A 7 7.54 -15.26 -12.46
CA GLN A 7 6.84 -14.46 -11.45
C GLN A 7 7.82 -13.64 -10.59
N LYS A 8 8.91 -14.24 -10.11
CA LYS A 8 9.97 -13.55 -9.33
C LYS A 8 10.64 -12.45 -10.15
N LEU A 9 10.93 -12.70 -11.43
CA LEU A 9 11.55 -11.71 -12.31
C LEU A 9 10.59 -10.57 -12.70
N ALA A 10 9.30 -10.88 -12.83
CA ALA A 10 8.26 -9.90 -13.12
C ALA A 10 7.84 -9.09 -11.87
N GLY A 11 8.36 -9.40 -10.68
CA GLY A 11 7.95 -8.74 -9.44
C GLY A 11 6.52 -9.05 -9.02
N THR A 12 5.99 -10.20 -9.47
CA THR A 12 4.61 -10.64 -9.23
C THR A 12 4.57 -11.94 -8.42
N SER A 13 5.66 -12.26 -7.74
CA SER A 13 5.72 -13.43 -6.88
C SER A 13 4.89 -13.23 -5.60
N LEU A 14 4.59 -14.33 -4.90
CA LEU A 14 3.93 -14.28 -3.61
C LEU A 14 4.72 -13.43 -2.59
N GLU A 15 6.06 -13.53 -2.62
CA GLU A 15 6.96 -12.76 -1.75
C GLU A 15 6.84 -11.26 -2.03
N ASP A 16 6.81 -10.84 -3.30
CA ASP A 16 6.63 -9.42 -3.65
C ASP A 16 5.27 -8.88 -3.18
N HIS A 17 4.23 -9.72 -3.25
CA HIS A 17 2.92 -9.39 -2.71
C HIS A 17 2.96 -9.24 -1.17
N GLU A 18 3.65 -10.15 -0.47
CA GLU A 18 3.82 -10.07 0.98
C GLU A 18 4.60 -8.83 1.40
N ASP A 19 5.67 -8.48 0.68
CA ASP A 19 6.46 -7.26 0.87
C ASP A 19 5.57 -6.01 0.73
N PHE A 20 4.76 -5.94 -0.32
CA PHE A 20 3.80 -4.84 -0.53
C PHE A 20 2.76 -4.75 0.59
N MET A 21 2.20 -5.90 1.00
CA MET A 21 1.25 -5.95 2.11
C MET A 21 1.90 -5.54 3.44
N GLY A 22 3.17 -5.89 3.64
CA GLY A 22 4.00 -5.44 4.76
C GLY A 22 4.14 -3.92 4.79
N ALA A 23 4.54 -3.31 3.67
CA ALA A 23 4.66 -1.86 3.53
C ALA A 23 3.33 -1.14 3.78
N THR A 24 2.22 -1.71 3.27
CA THR A 24 0.87 -1.16 3.49
C THR A 24 0.49 -1.18 4.98
N ARG A 25 0.79 -2.27 5.70
CA ARG A 25 0.54 -2.34 7.15
C ARG A 25 1.40 -1.35 7.93
N ALA A 26 2.66 -1.18 7.56
CA ALA A 26 3.57 -0.21 8.18
C ALA A 26 3.04 1.22 7.98
N TYR A 27 2.67 1.59 6.75
CA TYR A 27 2.10 2.89 6.44
C TYR A 27 0.79 3.16 7.17
N ARG A 28 -0.09 2.16 7.31
CA ARG A 28 -1.29 2.28 8.15
C ARG A 28 -0.92 2.64 9.59
N GLY A 29 0.13 2.02 10.13
CA GLY A 29 0.66 2.38 11.45
C GLY A 29 1.11 3.83 11.53
N GLU A 30 1.90 4.29 10.55
CA GLU A 30 2.37 5.68 10.47
C GLU A 30 1.21 6.69 10.43
N ILE A 31 0.17 6.40 9.64
CA ILE A 31 -1.03 7.25 9.56
C ILE A 31 -1.76 7.28 10.90
N ILE A 32 -1.95 6.13 11.56
CA ILE A 32 -2.60 6.08 12.87
C ILE A 32 -1.81 6.91 13.89
N SER A 33 -0.49 6.72 13.97
CA SER A 33 0.37 7.48 14.87
C SER A 33 0.36 8.99 14.54
N TYR A 34 0.31 9.36 13.26
CA TYR A 34 0.19 10.75 12.83
C TYR A 34 -1.13 11.38 13.30
N ILE A 35 -2.25 10.65 13.16
CA ILE A 35 -3.57 11.10 13.61
C ILE A 35 -3.59 11.25 15.14
N GLU A 36 -3.05 10.25 15.85
CA GLU A 36 -2.97 10.25 17.32
C GLU A 36 -2.13 11.42 17.85
N ALA A 37 -0.95 11.66 17.27
CA ALA A 37 -0.06 12.76 17.67
C ALA A 37 -0.70 14.15 17.52
N ARG A 38 -1.75 14.26 16.70
CA ARG A 38 -2.52 15.49 16.47
C ARG A 38 -3.84 15.54 17.24
N GLY A 39 -4.05 14.61 18.17
CA GLY A 39 -5.28 14.51 18.97
C GLY A 39 -6.50 14.12 18.13
N GLY A 40 -6.31 13.49 16.97
CA GLY A 40 -7.40 13.16 16.05
C GLY A 40 -8.38 12.11 16.59
N PHE A 41 -7.99 11.38 17.64
CA PHE A 41 -8.89 10.46 18.37
C PHE A 41 -9.62 11.11 19.54
N ASP A 42 -9.16 12.27 20.01
CA ASP A 42 -9.78 13.00 21.12
C ASP A 42 -10.90 13.93 20.65
N THR A 43 -10.88 14.32 19.37
CA THR A 43 -11.86 15.23 18.80
C THR A 43 -12.35 14.78 17.42
N ARG A 44 -13.66 14.92 17.19
CA ARG A 44 -14.29 14.66 15.88
C ARG A 44 -13.84 15.65 14.81
N ARG A 45 -13.25 16.78 15.22
CA ARG A 45 -12.73 17.84 14.36
C ARG A 45 -11.69 17.37 13.34
N TRP A 46 -11.02 16.25 13.59
CA TRP A 46 -10.11 15.70 12.60
C TRP A 46 -10.85 15.19 11.34
N PHE A 47 -12.14 14.86 11.49
CA PHE A 47 -13.00 14.30 10.44
C PHE A 47 -14.10 15.28 9.98
N THR A 48 -14.32 16.36 10.74
CA THR A 48 -15.27 17.42 10.44
C THR A 48 -14.48 18.72 10.48
N ASP A 49 -14.38 19.46 9.37
CA ASP A 49 -13.61 20.72 9.24
C ASP A 49 -14.13 21.87 10.15
N ASP A 50 -14.44 21.58 11.40
CA ASP A 50 -14.92 22.51 12.40
C ASP A 50 -13.73 23.33 12.93
N PRO A 51 -13.89 24.62 13.25
CA PRO A 51 -12.83 25.41 13.90
C PRO A 51 -12.52 24.91 15.32
N PRO A 52 -11.33 25.22 15.88
CA PRO A 52 -10.96 24.81 17.24
C PRO A 52 -11.76 25.53 18.33
N ASP A 53 -12.28 26.71 18.02
CA ASP A 53 -12.92 27.67 18.92
C ASP A 53 -14.44 27.78 18.71
N GLN A 54 -15.01 26.95 17.83
CA GLN A 54 -16.43 26.94 17.53
C GLN A 54 -17.09 25.64 18.00
N GLU A 55 -18.33 25.72 18.48
CA GLU A 55 -19.12 24.51 18.73
C GLU A 55 -19.29 23.71 17.43
N PRO A 56 -19.17 22.37 17.47
CA PRO A 56 -19.38 21.53 16.31
C PRO A 56 -20.73 21.84 15.66
N LEU A 57 -20.73 21.98 14.33
CA LEU A 57 -21.96 22.22 13.55
C LEU A 57 -23.05 21.17 13.82
N VAL A 58 -22.62 19.96 14.20
CA VAL A 58 -23.48 18.88 14.66
C VAL A 58 -22.99 18.44 16.05
N LEU A 59 -23.60 18.98 17.10
CA LEU A 59 -23.31 18.64 18.51
C LEU A 59 -23.45 17.13 18.77
N GLU A 60 -24.51 16.52 18.21
CA GLU A 60 -24.82 15.10 18.38
C GLU A 60 -25.32 14.46 17.06
N PRO A 61 -24.47 13.70 16.34
CA PRO A 61 -24.87 13.07 15.09
C PRO A 61 -25.94 11.99 15.29
N ALA A 62 -26.03 11.41 16.49
CA ALA A 62 -27.01 10.38 16.83
C ALA A 62 -28.44 10.93 16.99
N THR A 63 -28.59 12.21 17.32
CA THR A 63 -29.89 12.90 17.50
C THR A 63 -30.20 13.83 16.33
N PHE A 64 -29.38 13.78 15.26
CA PHE A 64 -29.54 14.58 14.05
C PHE A 64 -30.85 14.23 13.33
N ASP A 65 -31.88 15.04 13.57
CA ASP A 65 -33.14 14.97 12.84
C ASP A 65 -33.04 15.75 11.53
N ARG A 66 -32.82 15.01 10.44
CA ARG A 66 -32.68 15.55 9.08
C ARG A 66 -33.91 16.35 8.63
N ASN A 67 -35.08 16.14 9.25
CA ASN A 67 -36.33 16.86 8.92
C ASN A 67 -36.52 18.14 9.73
N ARG A 68 -35.69 18.39 10.75
CA ARG A 68 -35.82 19.51 11.69
C ARG A 68 -34.77 20.61 11.49
N MET A 69 -33.79 20.37 10.63
CA MET A 69 -32.80 21.38 10.28
C MET A 69 -33.48 22.42 9.39
N ASP A 70 -33.67 23.61 9.92
CA ASP A 70 -34.13 24.75 9.14
C ASP A 70 -33.10 24.99 8.03
N MET A 71 -33.44 24.59 6.80
CA MET A 71 -32.54 24.58 5.64
C MET A 71 -31.85 25.93 5.49
N GLU A 72 -32.54 27.01 5.82
CA GLU A 72 -32.02 28.37 5.77
C GLU A 72 -30.87 28.61 6.77
N ARG A 73 -30.96 28.09 8.00
CA ARG A 73 -29.85 28.11 8.97
C ARG A 73 -28.69 27.24 8.53
N ALA A 74 -28.96 26.04 8.01
CA ALA A 74 -27.90 25.14 7.54
C ALA A 74 -27.12 25.76 6.39
N TRP A 75 -27.82 26.37 5.42
CA TRP A 75 -27.21 27.09 4.31
C TRP A 75 -26.42 28.32 4.77
N ALA A 76 -26.96 29.12 5.70
CA ALA A 76 -26.25 30.28 6.23
C ALA A 76 -24.95 29.88 6.96
N MET A 77 -24.97 28.77 7.71
CA MET A 77 -23.77 28.27 8.39
C MET A 77 -22.75 27.69 7.41
N LEU A 78 -23.19 26.97 6.36
CA LEU A 78 -22.30 26.48 5.29
C LEU A 78 -21.65 27.64 4.52
N ALA A 79 -22.41 28.69 4.20
CA ALA A 79 -21.89 29.87 3.51
C ALA A 79 -20.86 30.64 4.37
N ALA A 80 -21.08 30.71 5.70
CA ALA A 80 -20.10 31.29 6.63
C ALA A 80 -18.86 30.41 6.77
N ALA A 81 -19.04 29.09 6.77
CA ALA A 81 -17.96 28.11 6.84
C ALA A 81 -17.03 28.16 5.61
N GLU A 82 -17.58 28.36 4.42
CA GLU A 82 -16.82 28.38 3.17
C GLU A 82 -15.78 29.53 3.12
N GLN A 83 -16.03 30.62 3.85
CA GLN A 83 -15.11 31.76 3.92
C GLN A 83 -14.01 31.60 4.98
N ASP A 84 -14.15 30.65 5.90
CA ASP A 84 -13.25 30.50 7.04
C ASP A 84 -12.12 29.50 6.76
N ARG A 85 -10.92 30.03 6.49
CA ARG A 85 -9.72 29.21 6.25
C ARG A 85 -9.20 28.50 7.49
N SER A 86 -9.63 28.88 8.70
CA SER A 86 -9.19 28.22 9.95
C SER A 86 -9.77 26.81 10.12
N ARG A 87 -10.81 26.50 9.35
CA ARG A 87 -11.46 25.18 9.23
C ARG A 87 -10.59 24.16 8.51
N ILE A 88 -9.68 24.61 7.65
CA ILE A 88 -8.88 23.71 6.84
C ILE A 88 -7.81 23.06 7.71
N LEU A 89 -7.92 21.75 7.91
CA LEU A 89 -6.90 20.97 8.59
C LEU A 89 -5.60 21.01 7.77
N ASN A 90 -4.50 21.46 8.38
CA ASN A 90 -3.21 21.44 7.70
C ASN A 90 -2.69 20.00 7.60
N LEU A 91 -2.79 19.41 6.40
CA LEU A 91 -2.33 18.07 6.08
C LEU A 91 -1.00 18.04 5.28
N SER A 92 -0.28 19.15 5.21
CA SER A 92 0.92 19.27 4.36
C SER A 92 2.04 18.30 4.73
N ASP A 93 2.08 17.84 5.97
CA ASP A 93 3.08 16.93 6.55
C ASP A 93 2.54 15.52 6.78
N ILE A 94 1.37 15.18 6.22
CA ILE A 94 0.88 13.79 6.26
C ILE A 94 1.96 12.85 5.70
N PRO A 95 2.26 11.71 6.34
CA PRO A 95 3.19 10.75 5.77
C PRO A 95 2.66 10.26 4.43
N TRP A 96 3.56 10.08 3.46
CA TRP A 96 3.22 9.62 2.12
C TRP A 96 3.56 8.15 2.01
N PHE A 97 2.66 7.36 1.40
CA PHE A 97 2.95 5.96 1.13
C PHE A 97 4.18 5.85 0.22
N ARG A 98 5.18 5.08 0.66
CA ARG A 98 6.39 4.79 -0.11
C ARG A 98 6.58 3.28 -0.16
N PHE A 99 6.58 2.74 -1.37
CA PHE A 99 6.91 1.36 -1.63
C PHE A 99 7.98 1.30 -2.71
N TYR A 100 9.06 0.60 -2.40
CA TYR A 100 10.16 0.37 -3.33
C TYR A 100 10.11 -1.12 -3.70
N PRO A 101 9.60 -1.46 -4.90
CA PRO A 101 9.61 -2.84 -5.35
C PRO A 101 11.07 -3.31 -5.49
N ALA A 102 11.27 -4.63 -5.34
CA ALA A 102 12.57 -5.23 -5.57
C ALA A 102 13.11 -4.85 -6.95
N THR A 103 14.38 -4.49 -6.99
CA THR A 103 15.05 -4.19 -8.26
C THR A 103 15.23 -5.47 -9.07
N VAL A 104 15.37 -5.35 -10.39
CA VAL A 104 15.61 -6.51 -11.27
C VAL A 104 16.83 -7.34 -10.80
N PHE A 105 17.85 -6.68 -10.28
CA PHE A 105 19.03 -7.36 -9.72
C PHE A 105 18.73 -8.16 -8.46
N GLU A 106 17.91 -7.64 -7.55
CA GLU A 106 17.45 -8.37 -6.37
C GLU A 106 16.55 -9.53 -6.78
N SER A 107 15.64 -9.34 -7.74
CA SER A 107 14.80 -10.41 -8.29
C SER A 107 15.63 -11.53 -8.92
N VAL A 108 16.69 -11.20 -9.67
CA VAL A 108 17.64 -12.20 -10.20
C VAL A 108 18.40 -12.88 -9.07
N GLY A 109 18.82 -12.14 -8.05
CA GLY A 109 19.44 -12.70 -6.84
C GLY A 109 18.54 -13.71 -6.13
N ARG A 110 17.26 -13.36 -5.91
CA ARG A 110 16.23 -14.24 -5.32
C ARG A 110 15.92 -15.47 -6.18
N ALA A 111 16.02 -15.35 -7.51
CA ALA A 111 15.82 -16.46 -8.44
C ALA A 111 17.09 -17.30 -8.71
N SER A 112 18.25 -16.90 -8.19
CA SER A 112 19.54 -17.50 -8.54
C SER A 112 19.64 -19.01 -8.27
N GLY A 113 19.06 -19.50 -7.17
CA GLY A 113 19.02 -20.92 -6.86
C GLY A 113 18.18 -21.73 -7.86
N ASP A 114 17.04 -21.19 -8.27
CA ASP A 114 16.16 -21.81 -9.28
C ASP A 114 16.82 -21.77 -10.67
N LEU A 115 17.51 -20.68 -11.00
CA LEU A 115 18.28 -20.56 -12.23
C LEU A 115 19.48 -21.52 -12.26
N ALA A 116 20.21 -21.64 -11.16
CA ALA A 116 21.37 -22.52 -11.04
C ALA A 116 20.97 -24.00 -11.16
N SER A 117 19.87 -24.39 -10.54
CA SER A 117 19.34 -25.76 -10.66
C SER A 117 18.85 -26.06 -12.07
N LEU A 118 18.20 -25.10 -12.74
CA LEU A 118 17.77 -25.25 -14.13
C LEU A 118 18.97 -25.33 -15.09
N ALA A 119 20.02 -24.53 -14.87
CA ALA A 119 21.27 -24.61 -15.62
C ALA A 119 21.99 -25.95 -15.38
N GLY A 120 22.09 -26.38 -14.12
CA GLY A 120 22.70 -27.65 -13.74
C GLY A 120 22.00 -28.86 -14.36
N LEU A 121 20.66 -28.87 -14.36
CA LEU A 121 19.86 -29.90 -15.02
C LEU A 121 20.13 -29.92 -16.54
N ASN A 122 20.15 -28.76 -17.20
CA ASN A 122 20.43 -28.68 -18.63
C ASN A 122 21.83 -29.20 -18.96
N ILE A 123 22.85 -28.82 -18.18
CA ILE A 123 24.23 -29.31 -18.35
C ILE A 123 24.27 -30.82 -18.15
N PHE A 124 23.63 -31.33 -17.08
CA PHE A 124 23.58 -32.76 -16.80
C PHE A 124 22.93 -33.55 -17.94
N LEU A 125 21.77 -33.10 -18.42
CA LEU A 125 21.09 -33.73 -19.55
C LEU A 125 21.95 -33.68 -20.81
N PHE A 126 22.57 -32.54 -21.11
CA PHE A 126 23.44 -32.38 -22.26
C PHE A 126 24.63 -33.34 -22.22
N VAL A 127 25.33 -33.41 -21.09
CA VAL A 127 26.45 -34.35 -20.90
C VAL A 127 25.98 -35.80 -20.98
N PHE A 128 24.85 -36.13 -20.37
CA PHE A 128 24.26 -37.45 -20.43
C PHE A 128 23.93 -37.87 -21.87
N PHE A 129 23.32 -36.97 -22.66
CA PHE A 129 23.04 -37.22 -24.07
C PHE A 129 24.32 -37.40 -24.88
N LEU A 130 25.32 -36.52 -24.73
CA LEU A 130 26.61 -36.68 -25.40
C LEU A 130 27.27 -38.02 -25.08
N TRP A 131 27.24 -38.41 -23.81
CA TRP A 131 27.75 -39.71 -23.37
C TRP A 131 26.96 -40.88 -23.98
N ALA A 132 25.63 -40.82 -23.95
CA ALA A 132 24.78 -41.84 -24.53
C ALA A 132 25.00 -41.99 -26.05
N PHE A 133 25.06 -40.87 -26.78
CA PHE A 133 25.37 -40.86 -28.22
C PHE A 133 26.77 -41.40 -28.51
N SER A 134 27.78 -41.01 -27.73
CA SER A 134 29.15 -41.53 -27.90
C SER A 134 29.24 -43.04 -27.72
N ARG A 135 28.32 -43.64 -26.95
CA ARG A 135 28.20 -45.10 -26.83
C ARG A 135 27.40 -45.74 -27.96
N TYR A 136 26.41 -45.04 -28.49
CA TYR A 136 25.58 -45.53 -29.59
C TYR A 136 26.27 -45.44 -30.96
N ASP A 137 27.26 -44.55 -31.10
CA ASP A 137 28.13 -44.43 -32.29
C ASP A 137 29.14 -45.60 -32.35
N CYS A 138 28.62 -46.82 -32.33
CA CYS A 138 29.30 -48.02 -32.79
C CYS A 138 28.86 -48.23 -34.25
N ARG A 139 29.85 -48.15 -35.15
CA ARG A 139 29.83 -48.52 -36.58
C ARG A 139 28.76 -49.52 -37.02
#